data_AF-A0A952SPH3-F1
#
_entry.id   AF-A0A952SPH3-F1
#
_cell.length_a   1.000
_cell.length_b   1.000
_cell.length_c   1.000
_cell.angle_alpha   90.00
_cell.angle_beta   90.00
_cell.angle_gamma   90.00
#
_symmetry.space_group_name_H-M   'P 1'
#
loop_
_entity.id
_entity.type
_entity.pdbx_description
1 polymer ?
#
loop_
_entity_poly.entity_id
_entity_poly.type
_entity_poly.pdbx_seq_one_letter_code
_entity_poly.pdbx_strand_id
1 'polypeptide(L)' 'MIAPEFGDLRIDAAAKRELQRVFPGRDVVQINIDGIAAGGGGIHCTTQQEPKV' A
#
# COMPACT_ATOMS: atom_id res chain seq x y z
N MET A 1 -5.96 -4.01 -2.79
CA MET A 1 -5.13 -3.56 -1.66
C MET A 1 -4.26 -2.45 -2.17
N ILE A 2 -4.33 -1.28 -1.53
CA ILE A 2 -3.47 -0.16 -1.84
C ILE A 2 -2.27 -0.24 -0.89
N ALA A 3 -1.07 -0.36 -1.44
CA ALA A 3 0.17 -0.50 -0.69
C ALA A 3 1.10 0.69 -0.97
N PRO A 4 1.96 1.08 -0.03
CA PRO A 4 2.92 2.13 -0.27
C PRO A 4 4.03 1.66 -1.24
N GLU A 5 4.59 2.62 -1.95
CA GLU A 5 5.86 2.56 -2.67
C GLU A 5 6.74 3.69 -2.15
N PHE A 6 8.03 3.41 -1.91
CA PHE A 6 9.00 4.38 -1.36
C PHE A 6 10.20 4.60 -2.29
N GLY A 7 10.16 4.08 -3.51
CA GLY A 7 11.20 4.27 -4.53
C GLY A 7 12.38 3.31 -4.45
N ASP A 8 12.41 2.38 -3.48
CA ASP A 8 13.35 1.26 -3.50
C ASP A 8 12.72 0.09 -4.26
N LEU A 9 13.08 -0.02 -5.54
CA LEU A 9 12.55 -1.04 -6.45
C LEU A 9 12.64 -2.47 -5.91
N ARG A 10 13.67 -2.82 -5.13
CA ARG A 10 13.82 -4.19 -4.60
C ARG A 10 12.88 -4.42 -3.43
N ILE A 11 12.81 -3.46 -2.51
CA ILE A 11 11.97 -3.57 -1.32
C ILE A 11 10.48 -3.44 -1.70
N ASP A 12 10.16 -2.52 -2.60
CA ASP A 12 8.80 -2.34 -3.12
C ASP A 12 8.32 -3.61 -3.84
N ALA A 13 9.16 -4.23 -4.68
CA ALA A 13 8.82 -5.50 -5.32
C ALA A 13 8.67 -6.67 -4.32
N ALA A 14 9.50 -6.71 -3.28
CA ALA A 14 9.41 -7.73 -2.24
C ALA A 14 8.10 -7.60 -1.44
N ALA A 15 7.73 -6.37 -1.05
CA ALA A 15 6.48 -6.08 -0.37
C ALA A 15 5.26 -6.45 -1.22
N LYS A 16 5.26 -6.07 -2.51
CA LYS A 16 4.18 -6.42 -3.44
C LYS A 16 3.98 -7.93 -3.56
N ARG A 17 5.07 -8.68 -3.77
CA ARG A 17 5.03 -10.14 -3.89
C ARG A 17 4.43 -10.79 -2.65
N GLU A 18 4.84 -10.32 -1.47
CA GLU A 18 4.34 -10.87 -0.21
C GLU A 18 2.85 -10.56 -0.03
N LEU A 19 2.41 -9.33 -0.30
CA LEU A 19 1.00 -8.95 -0.24
C LEU A 19 0.13 -9.75 -1.22
N GLN A 20 0.62 -10.01 -2.43
CA GLN A 20 -0.07 -10.86 -3.41
C GLN A 20 -0.18 -12.30 -2.92
N ARG A 21 0.86 -12.83 -2.27
CA ARG A 21 0.88 -14.18 -1.71
C ARG A 21 -0.14 -14.34 -0.58
N VAL A 22 -0.24 -13.37 0.33
CA VAL A 22 -1.15 -13.45 1.49
C VAL A 22 -2.59 -13.05 1.17
N PHE A 23 -2.82 -12.30 0.09
CA PHE A 23 -4.14 -11.87 -0.38
C PHE A 23 -4.39 -12.25 -1.86
N PRO A 24 -4.42 -13.56 -2.21
CA PRO A 24 -4.41 -14.01 -3.60
C PRO A 24 -5.65 -13.61 -4.43
N GLY A 25 -6.75 -13.23 -3.79
CA GLY A 25 -7.98 -12.76 -4.44
C GLY A 25 -8.10 -11.23 -4.55
N ARG A 26 -7.04 -10.48 -4.24
CA ARG A 26 -7.06 -9.00 -4.27
C ARG A 26 -5.93 -8.47 -5.14
N ASP A 27 -6.24 -7.49 -5.98
CA ASP A 27 -5.21 -6.74 -6.70
C ASP A 27 -4.33 -5.96 -5.72
N VAL A 28 -3.02 -5.99 -5.91
CA VAL A 28 -2.06 -5.18 -5.14
C VAL A 28 -1.58 -4.04 -6.01
N VAL A 29 -2.01 -2.83 -5.67
CA VAL A 29 -1.64 -1.59 -6.35
C VAL A 29 -0.71 -0.81 -5.42
N GLN A 30 0.51 -0.57 -5.89
CA GLN A 30 1.48 0.28 -5.19
C GLN A 30 1.35 1.72 -5.68
N ILE A 31 1.45 2.66 -4.75
CA ILE A 31 1.38 4.10 -5.03
C ILE A 31 2.55 4.75 -4.29
N ASN A 32 3.34 5.58 -4.99
CA ASN A 32 4.34 6.41 -4.32
C ASN A 32 3.64 7.34 -3.33
N ILE A 33 4.05 7.27 -2.07
CA ILE A 33 3.46 8.07 -0.99
C ILE A 33 4.46 9.00 -0.31
N ASP A 34 5.56 9.36 -0.96
CA ASP A 34 6.63 10.16 -0.34
C ASP A 34 6.08 11.47 0.25
N GLY A 35 5.13 12.11 -0.44
CA GLY A 35 4.46 13.31 0.06
C GLY A 35 3.61 13.09 1.31
N ILE A 36 2.92 11.94 1.43
CA ILE A 36 2.11 11.59 2.61
C ILE A 36 3.02 11.17 3.77
N ALA A 37 4.06 10.38 3.46
CA ALA A 37 5.05 9.91 4.41
C ALA A 37 5.87 11.04 5.01
N ALA A 38 6.24 12.04 4.19
CA ALA A 38 6.90 13.26 4.66
C ALA A 38 6.03 14.06 5.66
N GLY A 39 4.70 13.95 5.55
CA GLY A 39 3.74 14.52 6.51
C GLY A 39 3.55 13.69 7.78
N GLY A 40 4.24 12.55 7.93
CA GLY A 40 4.18 11.67 9.11
C GLY A 40 3.11 10.58 9.06
N GLY A 41 2.46 10.37 7.91
CA GLY A 41 1.39 9.40 7.75
C GLY A 41 1.66 8.35 6.66
N GLY A 42 0.63 7.56 6.35
CA GLY A 42 0.61 6.64 5.21
C GLY A 42 -0.82 6.41 4.75
N ILE A 43 -1.00 5.55 3.74
CA ILE A 43 -2.32 5.28 3.14
C ILE A 43 -3.37 4.92 4.20
N HIS A 44 -3.04 3.99 5.10
CA HIS A 44 -3.95 3.55 6.16
C HIS A 44 -4.36 4.69 7.11
N CYS A 45 -3.42 5.57 7.45
CA CYS A 45 -3.64 6.71 8.34
C CYS A 45 -4.62 7.74 7.75
N THR A 46 -4.76 7.77 6.42
CA THR A 46 -5.52 8.80 5.68
C THR A 46 -6.79 8.25 5.02
N THR A 47 -7.18 7.01 5.31
CA THR A 47 -8.39 6.39 4.75
C THR A 47 -9.32 5.91 5.84
N GLN A 48 -10.63 6.07 5.63
CA GLN A 48 -11.66 5.48 6.48
C GLN A 48 -12.61 4.68 5.61
N GLN A 49 -12.66 3.36 5.80
CA GLN A 49 -13.64 2.51 5.14
C GLN A 49 -15.01 2.67 5.80
N GLU A 50 -16.05 2.71 4.97
CA GLU A 50 -17.45 2.61 5.39
C GLU A 50 -18.00 1.24 4.96
N PRO A 51 -18.54 0.43 5.88
CA PRO A 51 -19.20 -0.82 5.54
C PRO A 51 -20.41 -0.59 4.63
N LYS A 52 -20.65 -1.52 3.70
CA LYS A 52 -21.91 -1.55 2.95
C LYS A 52 -23.02 -2.13 3.82
N VAL A 53 -24.24 -1.59 3.67
CA VAL A 53 -25.49 -2.17 4.21
C VAL A 53 -25.99 -3.33 3.36
#